data_AF-A0A8T0BEG3-F1
#
_entry.id   AF-A0A8T0BEG3-F1
#
_cell.length_a   1.000
_cell.length_b   1.000
_cell.length_c   1.000
_cell.angle_alpha   90.00
_cell.angle_beta   90.00
_cell.angle_gamma   90.00
#
_symmetry.space_group_name_H-M   'P 1'
#
loop_
_entity.id
_entity.type
_entity.pdbx_description
1 polymer ?
#
loop_
_entity_poly.entity_id
_entity_poly.type
_entity_poly.pdbx_seq_one_letter_code
_entity_poly.pdbx_strand_id
1 'polypeptide(L)'
;MNIGSLVSYIPKSRILLWADLTYSDAEEITKTQSTAEISRILCQALHIQAPEPQRDILLEMYTNIVLFCRQQKFSKEQTSVLLSIIKNVHQLNTETPLNNMDQCFTYCSELLLCHSVRRPPFSIDLFNSAQVTEIMKYLINTYMRHYLLYKYIFTPQMYLDLSLSYVGMPDELTTDQLETSEAEMETKNKADEASEQETASTETLLTETEVLKQDPSPKGELRTIIQKES
;
A
#
# COMPACT_ATOMS: atom_id res chain seq x y z
N MET A 1 11.25 1.37 -25.95
CA MET A 1 11.45 1.28 -24.49
C MET A 1 11.15 -0.15 -24.08
N ASN A 2 12.18 -0.89 -23.69
CA ASN A 2 12.00 -2.23 -23.14
C ASN A 2 11.47 -2.05 -21.72
N ILE A 3 10.17 -2.24 -21.53
CA ILE A 3 9.57 -2.25 -20.20
C ILE A 3 10.02 -3.59 -19.61
N GLY A 4 11.25 -3.58 -19.06
CA GLY A 4 11.84 -4.73 -18.43
C GLY A 4 10.83 -5.32 -17.47
N SER A 5 10.59 -6.62 -17.61
CA SER A 5 9.80 -7.43 -16.70
C SER A 5 10.00 -6.94 -15.26
N LEU A 6 9.02 -6.26 -14.69
CA LEU A 6 8.98 -5.85 -13.28
C LEU A 6 8.72 -7.07 -12.38
N VAL A 7 9.37 -8.19 -12.68
CA VAL A 7 9.43 -9.33 -11.78
C VAL A 7 10.42 -8.92 -10.70
N SER A 8 9.89 -8.44 -9.58
CA SER A 8 10.69 -8.15 -8.39
C SER A 8 11.48 -9.41 -8.00
N TYR A 9 12.77 -9.22 -7.78
CA TYR A 9 13.71 -10.29 -7.49
C TYR A 9 13.59 -10.70 -6.01
N ILE A 10 13.39 -11.99 -5.74
CA ILE A 10 13.43 -12.53 -4.37
C ILE A 10 14.91 -12.74 -3.99
N PRO A 11 15.41 -12.13 -2.90
CA PRO A 11 16.79 -12.34 -2.47
C PRO A 11 17.06 -13.80 -2.12
N LYS A 12 18.27 -14.28 -2.41
CA LYS A 12 18.66 -15.65 -2.08
C LYS A 12 18.76 -15.84 -0.57
N SER A 13 18.09 -16.86 -0.04
CA SER A 13 18.18 -17.26 1.36
C SER A 13 19.61 -17.67 1.75
N ARG A 14 20.02 -17.28 2.97
CA ARG A 14 21.33 -17.57 3.57
C ARG A 14 21.18 -17.76 5.07
N ILE A 15 22.21 -18.33 5.71
CA ILE A 15 22.26 -18.46 7.18
C ILE A 15 22.40 -17.06 7.80
N LEU A 16 21.53 -16.75 8.76
CA LEU A 16 21.42 -15.45 9.44
C LEU A 16 21.82 -15.51 10.92
N LEU A 17 22.45 -16.59 11.36
CA LEU A 17 22.92 -16.73 12.73
C LEU A 17 23.98 -15.66 13.03
N TRP A 18 23.69 -14.79 14.01
CA TRP A 18 24.52 -13.63 14.37
C TRP A 18 24.72 -12.60 13.25
N ALA A 19 23.83 -12.57 12.25
CA ALA A 19 23.96 -11.63 11.13
C ALA A 19 23.68 -10.17 11.55
N ASP A 20 22.66 -9.95 12.37
CA ASP A 20 22.22 -8.62 12.79
C ASP A 20 22.37 -8.36 14.29
N LEU A 21 22.47 -9.41 15.11
CA LEU A 21 22.69 -9.31 16.56
C LEU A 21 23.99 -10.01 16.93
N THR A 22 24.78 -9.41 17.81
CA THR A 22 25.91 -10.12 18.41
C THR A 22 25.44 -11.13 19.45
N TYR A 23 26.33 -12.06 19.81
CA TYR A 23 26.07 -13.00 20.91
C TYR A 23 25.79 -12.27 22.23
N SER A 24 26.53 -11.18 22.51
CA SER A 24 26.35 -10.40 23.73
C SER A 24 24.97 -9.74 23.78
N ASP A 25 24.55 -9.12 22.67
CA ASP A 25 23.24 -8.45 22.60
C ASP A 25 22.11 -9.45 22.80
N ALA A 26 22.18 -10.62 22.15
CA ALA A 26 21.14 -11.64 22.29
C ALA A 26 21.08 -12.25 23.69
N GLU A 27 22.23 -12.42 24.35
CA GLU A 27 22.31 -12.87 25.73
C GLU A 27 21.71 -11.83 26.69
N GLU A 28 22.01 -10.54 26.48
CA GLU A 28 21.45 -9.43 27.25
C GLU A 28 19.93 -9.32 27.05
N ILE A 29 19.47 -9.39 25.80
CA ILE A 29 18.04 -9.44 25.46
C ILE A 29 17.38 -10.62 26.15
N THR A 30 17.99 -11.79 26.23
CA THR A 30 17.37 -12.96 26.85
C THR A 30 17.19 -12.79 28.37
N LYS A 31 18.11 -12.08 29.04
CA LYS A 31 18.08 -11.84 30.50
C LYS A 31 17.14 -10.72 30.94
N THR A 32 16.88 -9.75 30.07
CA THR A 32 16.19 -8.51 30.44
C THR A 32 14.67 -8.66 30.48
N GLN A 33 14.00 -8.50 31.64
CA GLN A 33 12.54 -8.68 31.70
C GLN A 33 11.72 -7.48 31.20
N SER A 34 12.25 -6.26 31.33
CA SER A 34 11.53 -5.02 30.98
C SER A 34 11.45 -4.82 29.47
N THR A 35 10.24 -4.56 28.94
CA THR A 35 10.02 -4.27 27.52
C THR A 35 10.71 -2.99 27.06
N ALA A 36 10.74 -1.95 27.90
CA ALA A 36 11.44 -0.71 27.60
C ALA A 36 12.95 -0.93 27.43
N GLU A 37 13.52 -1.81 28.25
CA GLU A 37 14.95 -2.12 28.21
C GLU A 37 15.30 -3.03 27.01
N ILE A 38 14.44 -4.00 26.69
CA ILE A 38 14.56 -4.80 25.45
C ILE A 38 14.58 -3.87 24.23
N SER A 39 13.65 -2.91 24.17
CA SER A 39 13.57 -1.94 23.09
C SER A 39 14.85 -1.09 22.99
N ARG A 40 15.39 -0.64 24.13
CA ARG A 40 16.67 0.10 24.18
C ARG A 40 17.82 -0.72 23.60
N ILE A 41 17.95 -1.98 24.02
CA ILE A 41 19.01 -2.89 23.53
C ILE A 41 18.84 -3.16 22.03
N LEU A 42 17.61 -3.44 21.57
CA LEU A 42 17.31 -3.66 20.16
C LEU A 42 17.63 -2.44 19.30
N CYS A 43 17.31 -1.23 19.77
CA CYS A 43 17.63 0.02 19.09
C CYS A 43 19.14 0.16 18.84
N GLN A 44 19.95 -0.15 19.86
CA GLN A 44 21.41 -0.10 19.79
C GLN A 44 21.97 -1.21 18.89
N ALA A 45 21.57 -2.46 19.12
CA ALA A 45 22.09 -3.64 18.42
C ALA A 45 21.75 -3.64 16.92
N LEU A 46 20.53 -3.23 16.56
CA LEU A 46 20.07 -3.22 15.16
C LEU A 46 20.41 -1.91 14.43
N HIS A 47 21.05 -0.95 15.11
CA HIS A 47 21.38 0.37 14.59
C HIS A 47 20.19 1.07 13.91
N ILE A 48 19.03 1.12 14.58
CA ILE A 48 17.80 1.66 13.98
C ILE A 48 17.91 3.19 13.89
N GLN A 49 18.22 3.69 12.69
CA GLN A 49 18.28 5.11 12.36
C GLN A 49 17.02 5.50 11.57
N ALA A 50 15.91 5.72 12.27
CA ALA A 50 14.66 6.18 11.67
C ALA A 50 14.07 7.33 12.49
N PRO A 51 13.34 8.28 11.86
CA PRO A 51 12.57 9.29 12.58
C PRO A 51 11.37 8.67 13.31
N GLU A 52 10.78 9.42 14.24
CA GLU A 52 9.45 9.11 14.76
C GLU A 52 8.39 9.41 13.68
N PRO A 53 7.33 8.59 13.52
CA PRO A 53 6.95 7.42 14.32
C PRO A 53 7.56 6.09 13.84
N GLN A 54 8.31 6.07 12.73
CA GLN A 54 8.85 4.86 12.11
C GLN A 54 9.71 4.02 13.06
N ARG A 55 10.58 4.70 13.83
CA ARG A 55 11.45 4.04 14.81
C ARG A 55 10.66 3.27 15.86
N ASP A 56 9.61 3.88 16.40
CA ASP A 56 8.84 3.27 17.50
C ASP A 56 8.07 2.04 17.00
N ILE A 57 7.54 2.11 15.78
CA ILE A 57 6.86 0.99 15.12
C ILE A 57 7.83 -0.18 14.85
N LEU A 58 9.06 0.10 14.41
CA LEU A 58 10.09 -0.92 14.25
C LEU A 58 10.46 -1.56 15.59
N LEU A 59 10.68 -0.74 16.61
CA LEU A 59 11.04 -1.22 17.94
C LEU A 59 9.93 -2.06 18.58
N GLU A 60 8.67 -1.65 18.41
CA GLU A 60 7.51 -2.43 18.85
C GLU A 60 7.46 -3.78 18.12
N MET A 61 7.64 -3.79 16.79
CA MET A 61 7.71 -5.03 16.01
C MET A 61 8.79 -5.98 16.54
N TYR A 62 10.04 -5.51 16.66
CA TYR A 62 11.16 -6.33 17.13
C TYR A 62 10.99 -6.78 18.59
N THR A 63 10.47 -5.91 19.45
CA THR A 63 10.18 -6.26 20.85
C THR A 63 9.13 -7.37 20.92
N ASN A 64 8.08 -7.30 20.11
CA ASN A 64 7.06 -8.34 20.02
C ASN A 64 7.62 -9.69 19.53
N ILE A 65 8.58 -9.69 18.59
CA ILE A 65 9.30 -10.90 18.20
C ILE A 65 10.03 -11.51 19.40
N VAL A 66 10.77 -10.71 20.18
CA VAL A 66 11.48 -11.18 21.38
C VAL A 66 10.50 -11.77 22.40
N LEU A 67 9.38 -11.11 22.64
CA LEU A 67 8.35 -11.60 23.57
C LEU A 67 7.76 -12.93 23.10
N PHE A 68 7.51 -13.08 21.80
CA PHE A 68 7.08 -14.35 21.22
C PHE A 68 8.14 -15.45 21.40
N CYS A 69 9.42 -15.17 21.11
CA CYS A 69 10.51 -16.12 21.33
C CYS A 69 10.56 -16.61 22.78
N ARG A 70 10.33 -15.72 23.75
CA ARG A 70 10.29 -16.09 25.18
C ARG A 70 9.11 -16.98 25.51
N GLN A 71 7.92 -16.67 25.00
CA GLN A 71 6.72 -17.50 25.20
C GLN A 71 6.95 -18.91 24.66
N GLN A 72 7.65 -19.04 23.53
CA GLN A 72 8.01 -20.32 22.91
C GLN A 72 9.29 -20.95 23.47
N LYS A 73 9.94 -20.32 24.45
CA LYS A 73 11.21 -20.77 25.07
C LYS A 73 12.34 -20.99 24.06
N PHE A 74 12.43 -20.12 23.05
CA PHE A 74 13.49 -20.17 22.07
C PHE A 74 14.85 -19.80 22.66
N SER A 75 15.91 -20.37 22.11
CA SER A 75 17.29 -20.02 22.45
C SER A 75 17.65 -18.62 21.96
N LYS A 76 18.79 -18.10 22.41
CA LYS A 76 19.35 -16.83 21.92
C LYS A 76 19.74 -16.91 20.45
N GLU A 77 20.24 -18.06 19.99
CA GLU A 77 20.55 -18.34 18.60
C GLU A 77 19.28 -18.24 17.75
N GLN A 78 18.20 -18.89 18.19
CA GLN A 78 16.88 -18.84 17.54
C GLN A 78 16.31 -17.42 17.53
N THR A 79 16.43 -16.68 18.64
CA THR A 79 15.96 -15.30 18.75
C THR A 79 16.72 -14.37 17.80
N SER A 80 18.05 -14.49 17.76
CA SER A 80 18.92 -13.74 16.83
C SER A 80 18.52 -13.98 15.38
N VAL A 81 18.33 -15.26 15.00
CA VAL A 81 17.91 -15.62 13.64
C VAL A 81 16.52 -15.07 13.32
N LEU A 82 15.53 -15.22 14.19
CA LEU A 82 14.17 -14.78 13.90
C LEU A 82 14.07 -13.25 13.74
N LEU A 83 14.79 -12.49 14.57
CA LEU A 83 14.92 -11.04 14.41
C LEU A 83 15.53 -10.67 13.06
N SER A 84 16.61 -11.38 12.67
CA SER A 84 17.28 -11.17 11.39
C SER A 84 16.36 -11.51 10.20
N ILE A 85 15.58 -12.59 10.28
CA ILE A 85 14.58 -12.94 9.26
C ILE A 85 13.58 -11.81 9.07
N ILE A 86 13.00 -11.28 10.16
CA ILE A 86 12.01 -10.20 10.08
C ILE A 86 12.61 -8.90 9.59
N LYS A 87 13.84 -8.58 9.96
CA LYS A 87 14.54 -7.43 9.40
C LYS A 87 14.70 -7.55 7.88
N ASN A 88 15.13 -8.73 7.39
CA ASN A 88 15.31 -8.98 5.96
C ASN A 88 13.98 -8.96 5.18
N VAL A 89 12.93 -9.53 5.74
CA VAL A 89 11.58 -9.50 5.14
C VAL A 89 11.02 -8.08 5.13
N HIS A 90 11.23 -7.31 6.20
CA HIS A 90 10.81 -5.92 6.27
C HIS A 90 11.55 -5.04 5.28
N GLN A 91 12.86 -5.24 5.10
CA GLN A 91 13.63 -4.57 4.07
C GLN A 91 13.07 -4.86 2.67
N LEU A 92 12.85 -6.14 2.34
CA LEU A 92 12.26 -6.52 1.04
C LEU A 92 10.88 -5.87 0.85
N ASN A 93 10.03 -5.84 1.88
CA ASN A 93 8.73 -5.20 1.82
C ASN A 93 8.83 -3.71 1.45
N THR A 94 9.77 -2.98 2.05
CA THR A 94 9.86 -1.52 1.94
C THR A 94 10.75 -1.03 0.79
N GLU A 95 11.46 -1.93 0.12
CA GLU A 95 12.29 -1.64 -1.07
C GLU A 95 11.48 -1.12 -2.28
N THR A 96 10.17 -1.33 -2.30
CA THR A 96 9.30 -0.86 -3.39
C THR A 96 7.94 -0.43 -2.83
N PRO A 97 7.31 0.63 -3.38
CA PRO A 97 5.92 0.96 -3.04
C PRO A 97 4.91 -0.03 -3.64
N LEU A 98 5.32 -0.85 -4.63
CA LEU A 98 4.46 -1.82 -5.29
C LEU A 98 4.18 -3.03 -4.40
N ASN A 99 3.03 -3.67 -4.59
CA ASN A 99 2.69 -4.86 -3.82
C ASN A 99 3.66 -6.02 -4.11
N ASN A 100 4.36 -6.47 -3.06
CA ASN A 100 5.27 -7.61 -3.08
C ASN A 100 4.98 -8.62 -1.94
N MET A 101 3.72 -8.69 -1.47
CA MET A 101 3.32 -9.55 -0.36
C MET A 101 3.72 -11.03 -0.58
N ASP A 102 3.46 -11.58 -1.77
CA ASP A 102 3.79 -12.98 -2.08
C ASP A 102 5.30 -13.25 -2.04
N GLN A 103 6.10 -12.26 -2.42
CA GLN A 103 7.56 -12.34 -2.41
C GLN A 103 8.10 -12.25 -0.99
N CYS A 104 7.55 -11.36 -0.17
CA CYS A 104 7.86 -11.28 1.25
C CYS A 104 7.52 -12.59 1.98
N PHE A 105 6.37 -13.19 1.66
CA PHE A 105 5.97 -14.48 2.22
C PHE A 105 6.87 -15.62 1.76
N THR A 106 7.19 -15.68 0.46
CA THR A 106 8.12 -16.67 -0.10
C THR A 106 9.50 -16.54 0.53
N TYR A 107 10.04 -15.33 0.62
CA TYR A 107 11.35 -15.07 1.21
C TYR A 107 11.39 -15.44 2.69
N CYS A 108 10.34 -15.09 3.45
CA CYS A 108 10.20 -15.49 4.85
C CYS A 108 10.23 -17.02 4.99
N SER A 109 9.50 -17.73 4.12
CA SER A 109 9.41 -19.19 4.14
C SER A 109 10.76 -19.84 3.79
N GLU A 110 11.46 -19.34 2.77
CA GLU A 110 12.77 -19.82 2.36
C GLU A 110 13.84 -19.58 3.44
N LEU A 111 13.84 -18.40 4.05
CA LEU A 111 14.72 -18.10 5.16
C LEU A 111 14.45 -19.02 6.35
N LEU A 112 13.19 -19.26 6.70
CA LEU A 112 12.87 -20.15 7.81
C LEU A 112 13.28 -21.61 7.50
N LEU A 113 13.05 -22.08 6.28
CA LEU A 113 13.47 -23.41 5.84
C LEU A 113 15.00 -23.57 5.87
N CYS A 114 15.74 -22.52 5.51
CA CYS A 114 17.21 -22.46 5.60
C CYS A 114 17.73 -22.67 7.04
N HIS A 115 16.90 -22.44 8.05
CA HIS A 115 17.25 -22.62 9.47
C HIS A 115 16.55 -23.82 10.11
N SER A 116 15.92 -24.68 9.31
CA SER A 116 15.14 -25.84 9.81
C SER A 116 15.58 -27.18 9.20
N VAL A 117 16.57 -27.18 8.30
CA VAL A 117 17.02 -28.37 7.58
C VAL A 117 18.54 -28.44 7.64
N ARG A 118 19.09 -29.62 7.97
CA ARG A 118 20.54 -29.82 8.07
C ARG A 118 21.19 -30.10 6.71
N ARG A 119 21.70 -29.07 6.03
CA ARG A 119 22.53 -29.20 4.81
C ARG A 119 23.68 -28.17 4.78
N PRO A 120 24.68 -28.27 5.68
CA PRO A 120 25.84 -27.39 5.62
C PRO A 120 26.57 -27.48 4.28
N PRO A 121 27.12 -26.37 3.74
CA PRO A 121 27.15 -25.02 4.32
C PRO A 121 25.89 -24.17 4.06
N PHE A 122 24.86 -24.70 3.41
CA PHE A 122 23.74 -23.92 2.89
C PHE A 122 22.63 -23.69 3.91
N SER A 123 22.39 -24.64 4.82
CA SER A 123 21.32 -24.58 5.81
C SER A 123 21.71 -25.26 7.12
N ILE A 124 21.06 -24.84 8.21
CA ILE A 124 21.27 -25.36 9.56
C ILE A 124 19.96 -25.87 10.14
N ASP A 125 20.06 -26.77 11.12
CA ASP A 125 18.92 -27.36 11.84
C ASP A 125 18.79 -26.66 13.20
N LEU A 126 18.26 -25.44 13.17
CA LEU A 126 18.09 -24.59 14.34
C LEU A 126 16.65 -24.62 14.86
N PHE A 127 15.66 -24.73 13.96
CA PHE A 127 14.25 -24.86 14.31
C PHE A 127 13.73 -26.24 13.91
N ASN A 128 13.01 -26.88 14.82
CA ASN A 128 12.28 -28.10 14.48
C ASN A 128 10.95 -27.79 13.77
N SER A 129 10.33 -28.81 13.17
CA SER A 129 9.08 -28.65 12.40
C SER A 129 7.92 -28.01 13.18
N ALA A 130 7.81 -28.26 14.49
CA ALA A 130 6.75 -27.67 15.31
C ALA A 130 7.02 -26.18 15.53
N GLN A 131 8.27 -25.81 15.82
CA GLN A 131 8.69 -24.41 15.97
C GLN A 131 8.49 -23.62 14.67
N VAL A 132 8.83 -24.19 13.52
CA VAL A 132 8.59 -23.58 12.20
C VAL A 132 7.11 -23.24 12.01
N THR A 133 6.23 -24.17 12.37
CA THR A 133 4.78 -23.98 12.23
C THR A 133 4.28 -22.84 13.12
N GLU A 134 4.72 -22.81 14.38
CA GLU A 134 4.34 -21.74 15.32
C GLU A 134 4.90 -20.38 14.89
N ILE A 135 6.14 -20.32 14.38
CA ILE A 135 6.74 -19.11 13.83
C ILE A 135 5.92 -18.61 12.65
N MET A 136 5.65 -19.45 11.65
CA MET A 136 4.88 -19.03 10.48
C MET A 136 3.49 -18.55 10.85
N LYS A 137 2.80 -19.28 11.73
CA LYS A 137 1.49 -18.87 12.24
C LYS A 137 1.55 -17.51 12.93
N TYR A 138 2.55 -17.28 13.77
CA TYR A 138 2.73 -16.00 14.44
C TYR A 138 2.97 -14.88 13.43
N LEU A 139 3.91 -15.05 12.50
CA LEU A 139 4.27 -14.03 11.50
C LEU A 139 3.14 -13.69 10.54
N ILE A 140 2.33 -14.68 10.15
CA ILE A 140 1.13 -14.45 9.33
C ILE A 140 0.14 -13.57 10.09
N ASN A 141 -0.06 -13.84 11.39
CA ASN A 141 -1.05 -13.14 12.20
C ASN A 141 -0.59 -11.78 12.72
N THR A 142 0.71 -11.52 12.78
CA THR A 142 1.27 -10.25 13.24
C THR A 142 1.83 -9.45 12.07
N TYR A 143 2.97 -9.83 11.51
CA TYR A 143 3.67 -9.04 10.50
C TYR A 143 2.89 -8.97 9.17
N MET A 144 2.52 -10.12 8.59
CA MET A 144 1.87 -10.15 7.27
C MET A 144 0.46 -9.58 7.30
N ARG A 145 -0.28 -9.78 8.39
CA ARG A 145 -1.60 -9.17 8.60
C ARG A 145 -1.54 -7.63 8.52
N HIS A 146 -0.47 -7.03 9.00
CA HIS A 146 -0.25 -5.57 8.98
C HIS A 146 0.66 -5.12 7.82
N TYR A 147 0.81 -5.92 6.77
CA TYR A 147 1.68 -5.63 5.64
C TYR A 147 1.46 -4.23 5.04
N LEU A 148 0.19 -3.82 4.83
CA LEU A 148 -0.13 -2.51 4.24
C LEU A 148 0.24 -1.34 5.15
N LEU A 149 0.19 -1.52 6.47
CA LEU A 149 0.63 -0.51 7.44
C LEU A 149 2.12 -0.24 7.28
N TYR A 150 2.93 -1.29 7.26
CA TYR A 150 4.37 -1.16 7.05
C TYR A 150 4.68 -0.56 5.67
N LYS A 151 3.95 -0.97 4.63
CA LYS A 151 4.10 -0.38 3.29
C LYS A 151 3.89 1.13 3.32
N TYR A 152 2.76 1.57 3.88
CA TYR A 152 2.37 2.97 3.93
C TYR A 152 3.37 3.85 4.67
N ILE A 153 3.92 3.35 5.78
CA ILE A 153 4.78 4.13 6.67
C ILE A 153 6.24 4.18 6.18
N PHE A 154 6.71 3.12 5.53
CA PHE A 154 8.13 2.93 5.24
C PHE A 154 8.47 2.99 3.74
N THR A 155 7.51 3.23 2.85
CA THR A 155 7.79 3.43 1.42
C THR A 155 7.64 4.91 1.03
N PRO A 156 8.51 5.42 0.13
CA PRO A 156 8.38 6.79 -0.35
C PRO A 156 7.09 6.96 -1.17
N GLN A 157 6.38 8.07 -0.95
CA GLN A 157 5.24 8.43 -1.79
C GLN A 157 5.72 8.86 -3.18
N MET A 158 5.12 8.29 -4.22
CA MET A 158 5.39 8.63 -5.62
C MET A 158 4.26 9.51 -6.13
N TYR A 159 4.55 10.72 -6.58
CA TYR A 159 3.58 11.59 -7.26
C TYR A 159 3.87 11.60 -8.75
N LEU A 160 2.84 11.41 -9.57
CA LEU A 160 2.93 11.53 -11.02
C LEU A 160 2.40 12.90 -11.42
N ASP A 161 3.30 13.79 -11.85
CA ASP A 161 2.93 15.08 -12.42
C ASP A 161 2.63 14.90 -13.92
N LEU A 162 1.35 14.93 -14.29
CA LEU A 162 0.88 14.73 -15.66
C LEU A 162 0.57 16.08 -16.31
N SER A 163 1.34 16.44 -17.33
CA SER A 163 1.00 17.53 -18.25
C SER A 163 0.46 16.95 -19.55
N LEU A 164 -0.82 17.18 -19.82
CA LEU A 164 -1.47 16.76 -21.06
C LEU A 164 -1.56 17.95 -22.03
N SER A 165 -1.08 17.76 -23.25
CA SER A 165 -1.37 18.68 -24.36
C SER A 165 -2.16 17.92 -25.41
N TYR A 166 -3.29 18.48 -25.82
CA TYR A 166 -4.13 17.90 -26.86
C TYR A 166 -3.74 18.52 -28.20
N VAL A 167 -3.31 17.68 -29.15
CA VAL A 167 -2.99 18.12 -30.50
C VAL A 167 -4.19 17.81 -31.40
N GLY A 168 -4.71 18.83 -32.10
CA GLY A 168 -5.81 18.67 -33.06
C GLY A 168 -7.19 19.09 -32.56
N MET A 169 -7.31 19.74 -31.41
CA MET A 169 -8.49 20.59 -31.16
C MET A 169 -8.38 21.80 -32.09
N PRO A 170 -9.45 22.19 -32.80
CA PRO A 170 -9.52 23.52 -33.37
C PRO A 170 -9.26 24.53 -32.23
N ASP A 171 -8.40 25.52 -32.46
CA ASP A 171 -8.19 26.61 -31.51
C ASP A 171 -9.56 27.12 -31.05
N GLU A 172 -9.73 27.28 -29.73
CA GLU A 172 -10.95 27.78 -29.12
C GLU A 172 -11.45 28.98 -29.92
N LEU A 173 -12.71 28.91 -30.36
CA LEU A 173 -13.45 30.07 -30.82
C LEU A 173 -13.33 31.11 -29.70
N THR A 174 -12.56 32.16 -29.96
CA THR A 174 -12.44 33.31 -29.06
C THR A 174 -13.83 33.75 -28.63
N THR A 175 -13.99 34.18 -27.39
CA THR A 175 -15.26 34.60 -26.77
C THR A 175 -16.07 35.56 -27.65
N ASP A 176 -15.40 36.33 -28.52
CA ASP A 176 -15.98 37.22 -29.53
C ASP A 176 -16.83 36.51 -30.62
N GLN A 177 -16.62 35.22 -30.89
CA GLN A 177 -17.35 34.46 -31.92
C GLN A 177 -18.65 33.84 -31.42
N LEU A 178 -18.85 33.75 -30.09
CA LEU A 178 -20.11 33.29 -29.50
C LEU A 178 -21.18 34.40 -29.53
N GLU A 179 -20.79 35.66 -29.29
CA GLU A 179 -21.72 36.80 -29.26
C GLU A 179 -22.37 37.10 -30.63
N THR A 180 -21.65 36.82 -31.73
CA THR A 180 -22.18 37.04 -33.08
C THR A 180 -23.26 36.02 -33.45
N SER A 181 -23.15 34.79 -32.93
CA SER A 181 -24.11 33.71 -33.23
C SER A 181 -25.42 33.81 -32.43
N GLU A 182 -25.39 34.44 -31.26
CA GLU A 182 -26.59 34.67 -30.44
C GLU A 182 -27.45 35.83 -30.98
N ALA A 183 -26.81 36.89 -31.49
CA ALA A 183 -27.51 38.04 -32.09
C ALA A 183 -28.29 37.69 -33.38
N GLU A 184 -27.80 36.72 -34.17
CA GLU A 184 -28.48 36.26 -35.39
C GLU A 184 -29.66 35.31 -35.11
N MET A 185 -29.67 34.61 -33.96
CA MET A 185 -30.81 33.78 -33.56
C MET A 185 -31.94 34.58 -32.90
N GLU A 186 -31.65 35.70 -32.21
CA GLU A 186 -32.68 36.52 -31.56
C GLU A 186 -33.54 37.34 -32.53
N THR A 187 -33.07 37.62 -33.74
CA THR A 187 -33.87 38.37 -34.74
C THR A 187 -34.94 37.54 -35.44
N LYS A 188 -34.93 36.21 -35.29
CA LYS A 188 -35.91 35.31 -35.94
C LYS A 188 -37.12 34.94 -35.08
N ASN A 189 -37.08 35.20 -33.77
CA ASN A 189 -38.11 34.74 -32.82
C ASN A 189 -39.04 35.87 -32.32
N LYS A 190 -39.08 37.02 -33.00
CA LYS A 190 -39.96 38.18 -32.65
C LYS A 190 -41.16 38.38 -33.58
N ALA A 191 -41.54 37.38 -34.36
CA ALA A 191 -42.84 37.31 -35.01
C ALA A 191 -43.58 36.10 -34.42
N ASP A 192 -44.84 36.29 -34.02
CA ASP A 192 -45.74 35.39 -33.28
C ASP A 192 -45.69 35.64 -31.76
N GLU A 193 -46.21 36.77 -31.29
CA GLU A 193 -47.61 36.93 -30.82
C GLU A 193 -47.96 35.93 -29.69
N ALA A 194 -47.88 36.36 -28.42
CA ALA A 194 -48.96 37.04 -27.70
C ALA A 194 -50.20 36.15 -27.45
N SER A 195 -50.30 35.53 -26.25
CA SER A 195 -51.38 35.81 -25.27
C SER A 195 -51.27 34.93 -24.01
N GLU A 196 -51.62 35.55 -22.87
CA GLU A 196 -52.25 34.96 -21.67
C GLU A 196 -51.48 34.05 -20.68
N GLN A 197 -50.86 34.71 -19.70
CA GLN A 197 -51.07 34.69 -18.23
C GLN A 197 -51.70 33.50 -17.45
N GLU A 198 -51.10 33.30 -16.25
CA GLU A 198 -51.60 32.74 -14.97
C GLU A 198 -51.71 31.19 -14.85
N THR A 199 -51.42 30.49 -13.74
CA THR A 199 -50.88 30.73 -12.38
C THR A 199 -50.57 29.36 -11.72
N ALA A 200 -49.59 29.35 -10.81
CA ALA A 200 -49.51 28.57 -9.55
C ALA A 200 -49.64 27.02 -9.50
N SER A 201 -48.51 26.41 -9.09
CA SER A 201 -48.33 25.56 -7.89
C SER A 201 -48.84 24.10 -7.81
N THR A 202 -47.83 23.21 -7.69
CA THR A 202 -47.72 22.05 -6.77
C THR A 202 -48.57 20.79 -7.04
N GLU A 203 -47.94 19.66 -7.35
CA GLU A 203 -47.94 18.42 -6.53
C GLU A 203 -47.21 17.22 -7.20
N THR A 204 -46.96 16.24 -6.34
CA THR A 204 -46.02 15.12 -6.32
C THR A 204 -46.40 13.84 -7.10
N LEU A 205 -45.37 12.98 -7.30
CA LEU A 205 -45.35 11.50 -7.47
C LEU A 205 -45.43 10.83 -8.88
N LEU A 206 -44.35 10.06 -9.17
CA LEU A 206 -44.21 8.71 -9.80
C LEU A 206 -45.32 8.25 -10.78
N THR A 207 -45.05 7.78 -12.01
CA THR A 207 -44.52 6.43 -12.36
C THR A 207 -44.35 6.29 -13.90
N GLU A 208 -43.39 5.46 -14.30
CA GLU A 208 -43.03 4.82 -15.60
C GLU A 208 -43.93 4.95 -16.86
N THR A 209 -43.34 5.19 -18.04
CA THR A 209 -43.07 4.21 -19.15
C THR A 209 -43.04 4.87 -20.57
N GLU A 210 -42.10 4.41 -21.41
CA GLU A 210 -42.14 4.36 -22.90
C GLU A 210 -41.62 5.52 -23.80
N VAL A 211 -40.32 5.43 -24.11
CA VAL A 211 -39.63 5.48 -25.43
C VAL A 211 -40.31 6.22 -26.61
N LEU A 212 -39.71 7.36 -27.00
CA LEU A 212 -39.62 7.77 -28.42
C LEU A 212 -38.17 8.19 -28.73
N LYS A 213 -37.59 7.58 -29.78
CA LYS A 213 -36.21 7.76 -30.24
C LYS A 213 -35.99 9.15 -30.86
N GLN A 214 -35.05 9.92 -30.33
CA GLN A 214 -34.29 10.95 -31.06
C GLN A 214 -32.85 10.94 -30.54
N ASP A 215 -31.89 10.82 -31.44
CA ASP A 215 -30.44 10.76 -31.15
C ASP A 215 -29.96 11.97 -30.33
N PRO A 216 -29.40 11.76 -29.11
CA PRO A 216 -28.83 12.86 -28.35
C PRO A 216 -27.37 13.11 -28.76
N SER A 217 -27.11 14.35 -29.17
CA SER A 217 -25.80 14.90 -29.46
C SER A 217 -24.83 14.73 -28.28
N PRO A 218 -23.55 14.38 -28.51
CA PRO A 218 -22.56 14.03 -27.48
C PRO A 218 -22.22 15.16 -26.48
N LYS A 219 -22.75 16.37 -26.68
CA LYS A 219 -22.61 17.49 -25.74
C LYS A 219 -23.56 17.43 -24.53
N GLY A 220 -24.65 16.67 -24.62
CA GLY A 220 -25.64 16.56 -23.54
C GLY A 220 -25.15 15.71 -22.35
N GLU A 221 -24.54 14.56 -22.64
CA GLU A 221 -24.13 13.57 -21.64
C GLU A 221 -23.02 14.08 -20.70
N LEU A 222 -22.11 14.92 -21.21
CA LEU A 222 -21.01 15.50 -20.43
C LEU A 222 -21.51 16.47 -19.34
N ARG A 223 -22.59 17.21 -19.61
CA ARG A 223 -23.14 18.15 -18.62
C ARG A 223 -23.85 17.41 -17.48
N THR A 224 -24.50 16.29 -17.78
CA THR A 224 -25.23 15.49 -16.77
C THR A 224 -24.28 14.77 -15.81
N ILE A 225 -23.06 14.42 -16.24
CA ILE A 225 -22.06 13.78 -15.37
C ILE A 225 -21.46 14.79 -14.39
N ILE A 226 -21.20 16.03 -14.82
CA ILE A 226 -20.57 17.06 -13.98
C ILE A 226 -21.49 17.52 -12.83
N GLN A 227 -22.81 17.58 -13.06
CA GLN A 227 -23.76 18.02 -12.03
C GLN A 227 -24.07 16.96 -10.96
N LYS A 228 -23.68 15.69 -11.16
CA LYS A 228 -23.95 14.60 -10.22
C LYS A 228 -22.87 14.42 -9.16
N GLU A 229 -21.71 15.08 -9.31
CA GLU A 229 -20.59 15.03 -8.35
C GLU A 229 -20.35 16.35 -7.59
N SER A 230 -21.34 17.25 -7.55
CA SER A 230 -21.33 18.46 -6.70
C SER A 230 -22.29 18.34 -5.52
#